data_AF-A0A848Y4E2-F1
#
_entry.id   AF-A0A848Y4E2-F1
#
_cell.length_a   1.000
_cell.length_b   1.000
_cell.length_c   1.000
_cell.angle_alpha   90.00
_cell.angle_beta   90.00
_cell.angle_gamma   90.00
#
_symmetry.space_group_name_H-M   'P 1'
#
loop_
_entity.id
_entity.type
_entity.pdbx_description
1 polymer ?
#
loop_
_entity_poly.entity_id
_entity_poly.type
_entity_poly.pdbx_seq_one_letter_code
_entity_poly.pdbx_strand_id
1 'polypeptide(L)'
;MRQFPCKNCGADLEFAPGTSALVCPYCGTENEIAVAEVAIQELDFETAVRSLAGQSDTVEVVTAKCSNCGAQTTLDAHVTGDVCAFCGSALVLEGASTRAIKPQSVLPFAIKRNEAQAAFEKWLKGRWFAPSALKRHSGSADRLVGLYVPHWTYDARTATRYTGRRGDHYYTT
;
A
#
# COMPACT_ATOMS: atom_id res chain seq x y z
N MET A 1 -9.45 18.07 -4.80
CA MET A 1 -8.27 17.81 -3.96
C MET A 1 -8.24 18.86 -2.84
N ARG A 2 -8.17 18.45 -1.58
CA ARG A 2 -8.02 19.40 -0.45
C ARG A 2 -6.55 19.82 -0.41
N GLN A 3 -6.27 21.09 -0.66
CA GLN A 3 -4.90 21.63 -0.54
C GLN A 3 -4.60 21.97 0.92
N PHE A 4 -3.40 21.65 1.37
CA PHE A 4 -2.89 21.97 2.70
C PHE A 4 -1.72 22.95 2.55
N PRO A 5 -1.98 24.25 2.38
CA PRO A 5 -0.92 25.24 2.18
C PRO A 5 -0.11 25.41 3.46
N CYS A 6 1.20 25.61 3.31
CA CYS A 6 2.11 25.88 4.40
C CYS A 6 1.69 27.14 5.19
N LYS A 7 1.58 27.03 6.53
CA LYS A 7 1.19 28.15 7.41
C LYS A 7 2.10 29.39 7.32
N ASN A 8 3.34 29.21 6.88
CA ASN A 8 4.33 30.28 6.74
C ASN A 8 4.41 30.88 5.33
N CYS A 9 4.57 30.06 4.28
CA CYS A 9 4.83 30.55 2.91
C CYS A 9 3.76 30.20 1.87
N GLY A 10 2.72 29.43 2.23
CA GLY A 10 1.64 29.04 1.33
C GLY A 10 1.96 27.92 0.33
N ALA A 11 3.21 27.43 0.26
CA ALA A 11 3.58 26.33 -0.63
C ALA A 11 2.96 24.99 -0.21
N ASP A 12 2.95 24.02 -1.13
CA ASP A 12 2.53 22.65 -0.87
C ASP A 12 3.44 21.98 0.18
N LEU A 13 2.85 21.09 0.96
CA LEU A 13 3.52 20.39 2.05
C LEU A 13 3.71 18.92 1.72
N GLU A 14 4.80 18.33 2.23
CA GLU A 14 5.09 16.90 2.11
C GLU A 14 4.97 16.23 3.48
N PHE A 15 4.40 15.02 3.53
CA PHE A 15 4.35 14.25 4.78
C PHE A 15 5.74 13.80 5.19
N ALA A 16 6.13 14.06 6.45
CA ALA A 16 7.40 13.62 7.00
C ALA A 16 7.27 12.24 7.67
N PRO A 17 7.83 11.16 7.07
CA PRO A 17 7.68 9.82 7.61
C PRO A 17 8.24 9.69 9.03
N GLY A 18 7.51 8.97 9.88
CA GLY A 18 7.83 8.78 11.30
C GLY A 18 7.39 9.93 12.21
N THR A 19 6.66 10.91 11.68
CA THR A 19 6.13 12.05 12.44
C THR A 19 4.63 12.22 12.21
N SER A 20 4.00 13.09 12.99
CA SER A 20 2.64 13.57 12.77
C SER A 20 2.63 14.97 12.14
N ALA A 21 3.58 15.27 11.25
CA ALA A 21 3.75 16.59 10.66
C ALA A 21 3.88 16.54 9.12
N LEU A 22 3.44 17.64 8.50
CA LEU A 22 3.72 17.97 7.12
C LEU A 22 4.83 19.04 7.08
N VAL A 23 5.89 18.80 6.33
CA VAL A 23 7.05 19.69 6.22
C VAL A 23 7.01 20.39 4.88
N CYS A 24 7.22 21.72 4.90
CA CYS A 24 7.35 22.48 3.68
C CYS A 24 8.74 22.29 3.06
N PRO A 25 8.86 21.79 1.82
CA PRO A 25 10.17 21.59 1.18
C PRO A 25 10.86 22.93 0.83
N TYR A 26 10.11 24.04 0.77
CA TYR A 26 10.64 25.35 0.40
C TYR A 26 11.18 26.15 1.59
N CYS A 27 10.46 26.18 2.71
CA CYS A 27 10.83 27.01 3.88
C CYS A 27 11.14 26.19 5.14
N GLY A 28 11.01 24.86 5.09
CA GLY A 28 11.29 23.97 6.22
C GLY A 28 10.29 24.03 7.37
N THR A 29 9.22 24.84 7.26
CA THR A 29 8.22 24.96 8.34
C THR A 29 7.46 23.64 8.51
N GLU A 30 7.41 23.16 9.75
CA GLU A 30 6.60 22.02 10.16
C GLU A 30 5.16 22.44 10.48
N ASN A 31 4.21 21.67 9.96
CA ASN A 31 2.78 21.87 10.11
C ASN A 31 2.22 20.60 10.75
N GLU A 32 1.82 20.67 12.01
CA GLU A 32 1.29 19.52 12.74
C GLU A 32 -0.04 19.05 12.15
N ILE A 33 -0.19 17.73 12.06
CA ILE A 33 -1.43 17.06 11.70
C ILE A 33 -2.15 16.76 13.01
N ALA A 34 -3.37 17.26 13.15
CA ALA A 34 -4.22 16.90 14.27
C ALA A 34 -4.54 15.40 14.19
N VAL A 35 -3.90 14.59 15.03
CA VAL A 35 -4.19 13.17 15.15
C VAL A 35 -5.36 13.04 16.12
N ALA A 36 -6.52 12.67 15.58
CA ALA A 36 -7.62 12.23 16.43
C ALA A 36 -7.25 10.85 17.00
N GLU A 37 -7.28 10.70 18.33
CA GLU A 37 -7.18 9.40 18.99
C GLU A 37 -8.46 8.60 18.75
N VAL A 38 -8.60 8.08 17.53
CA VAL A 38 -9.68 7.15 17.19
C VAL A 38 -9.18 5.75 17.52
N ALA A 39 -9.83 5.07 18.46
CA ALA A 39 -9.55 3.68 18.73
C ALA A 39 -9.84 2.86 17.47
N ILE A 40 -8.84 2.09 17.00
CA ILE A 40 -9.03 1.15 15.91
C ILE A 40 -10.02 0.08 16.39
N GLN A 41 -11.16 -0.01 15.72
CA GLN A 41 -12.19 -0.96 16.08
C GLN A 41 -11.90 -2.32 15.43
N GLU A 42 -11.70 -3.34 16.26
CA GLU A 42 -11.67 -4.72 15.79
C GLU A 42 -13.10 -5.24 15.62
N LEU A 43 -13.41 -5.75 14.43
CA LEU A 43 -14.73 -6.27 14.09
C LEU A 43 -14.80 -7.78 14.30
N ASP A 44 -15.91 -8.31 14.78
CA ASP A 44 -16.15 -9.76 14.72
C ASP A 44 -16.19 -10.21 13.24
N PHE A 45 -15.36 -11.18 12.87
CA PHE A 45 -15.19 -11.60 11.48
C PHE A 45 -16.49 -12.11 10.84
N GLU A 46 -17.26 -12.96 11.53
CA GLU A 46 -18.49 -13.53 10.97
C GLU A 46 -19.55 -12.45 10.75
N THR A 47 -19.66 -11.49 11.67
CA THR A 47 -20.55 -10.34 11.55
C THR A 47 -20.11 -9.43 10.42
N ALA A 48 -18.82 -9.11 10.34
CA ALA A 48 -18.25 -8.27 9.29
C ALA A 48 -18.47 -8.87 7.90
N VAL A 49 -18.22 -10.17 7.71
CA VAL A 49 -18.44 -10.85 6.43
C VAL A 49 -19.92 -10.84 6.04
N ARG A 50 -20.85 -11.06 7.00
CA ARG A 50 -22.28 -10.98 6.72
C ARG A 50 -22.73 -9.56 6.34
N SER A 51 -22.16 -8.53 6.95
CA SER A 51 -22.50 -7.13 6.63
C SER A 51 -21.96 -6.68 5.27
N LEU A 52 -21.00 -7.40 4.67
CA LEU A 52 -20.53 -7.11 3.30
C LEU A 52 -21.64 -7.27 2.25
N ALA A 53 -22.68 -8.05 2.54
CA ALA A 53 -23.84 -8.27 1.66
C ALA A 53 -24.82 -7.08 1.60
N GLY A 54 -24.32 -5.85 1.76
CA GLY A 54 -25.09 -4.62 1.51
C GLY A 54 -25.29 -3.67 2.69
N GLN A 55 -24.73 -3.95 3.86
CA GLN A 55 -24.85 -3.10 5.06
C GLN A 55 -23.57 -2.31 5.37
N SER A 56 -22.51 -2.52 4.60
CA SER A 56 -21.22 -1.86 4.84
C SER A 56 -21.12 -0.52 4.13
N ASP A 57 -20.46 0.45 4.76
CA ASP A 57 -20.11 1.72 4.13
C ASP A 57 -19.12 1.48 3.00
N THR A 58 -19.43 2.05 1.84
CA THR A 58 -18.65 1.86 0.62
C THR A 58 -18.34 3.18 -0.05
N VAL A 59 -17.24 3.21 -0.80
CA VAL A 59 -16.85 4.32 -1.65
C VAL A 59 -16.67 3.82 -3.08
N GLU A 60 -17.03 4.66 -4.05
CA GLU A 60 -16.64 4.41 -5.43
C GLU A 60 -15.17 4.77 -5.61
N VAL A 61 -14.39 3.83 -6.13
CA VAL A 61 -12.99 4.04 -6.46
C VAL A 61 -12.77 3.70 -7.92
N VAL A 62 -12.02 4.55 -8.60
CA VAL A 62 -11.61 4.29 -9.98
C VAL A 62 -10.39 3.38 -9.94
N THR A 63 -10.46 2.26 -10.66
CA THR A 63 -9.38 1.27 -10.66
C THR A 63 -8.82 1.06 -12.06
N ALA A 64 -7.52 0.77 -12.13
CA ALA A 64 -6.84 0.34 -13.33
C ALA A 64 -6.25 -1.05 -13.12
N LYS A 65 -6.41 -1.91 -14.12
CA LYS A 65 -5.84 -3.26 -14.15
C LYS A 65 -4.63 -3.27 -15.06
N CYS A 66 -3.51 -3.78 -14.55
CA CYS A 66 -2.31 -3.99 -15.35
C CYS A 66 -2.50 -5.19 -16.27
N SER A 67 -2.41 -4.97 -17.59
CA SER A 67 -2.45 -6.05 -18.59
C SER A 67 -1.24 -6.98 -18.55
N ASN A 68 -0.11 -6.52 -18.00
CA ASN A 68 1.15 -7.29 -17.97
C ASN A 68 1.24 -8.23 -16.75
N CYS A 69 0.95 -7.74 -15.54
CA CYS A 69 1.08 -8.55 -14.31
C CYS A 69 -0.26 -8.90 -13.63
N GLY A 70 -1.38 -8.36 -14.11
CA GLY A 70 -2.71 -8.59 -13.54
C GLY A 70 -3.02 -7.81 -12.27
N ALA A 71 -2.10 -7.00 -11.74
CA ALA A 71 -2.34 -6.17 -10.56
C ALA A 71 -3.46 -5.15 -10.81
N GLN A 72 -4.27 -4.89 -9.79
CA GLN A 72 -5.29 -3.85 -9.80
C GLN A 72 -4.91 -2.77 -8.80
N THR A 73 -4.90 -1.51 -9.24
CA THR A 73 -4.58 -0.35 -8.39
C THR A 73 -5.63 0.74 -8.55
N THR A 74 -5.77 1.58 -7.53
CA THR A 74 -6.55 2.82 -7.62
C THR A 74 -5.71 3.92 -8.26
N LEU A 75 -6.34 4.75 -9.08
CA LEU A 75 -5.74 5.96 -9.63
C LEU A 75 -6.55 7.18 -9.20
N ASP A 76 -5.89 8.33 -9.13
CA ASP A 76 -6.57 9.58 -8.85
C ASP A 76 -7.63 9.89 -9.92
N ALA A 77 -8.75 10.48 -9.52
CA ALA A 77 -9.93 10.65 -10.37
C ALA A 77 -9.70 11.48 -11.66
N HIS A 78 -8.61 12.23 -11.73
CA HIS A 78 -8.24 13.06 -12.89
C HIS A 78 -6.97 12.57 -13.61
N VAL A 79 -6.33 11.51 -13.12
CA VAL A 79 -5.18 10.88 -13.77
C VAL A 79 -5.73 9.83 -14.71
N THR A 80 -5.34 9.80 -15.99
CA THR A 80 -5.82 8.81 -16.99
C THR A 80 -4.80 7.72 -17.32
N GLY A 81 -3.57 7.88 -16.83
CA GLY A 81 -2.50 6.89 -16.97
C GLY A 81 -1.40 7.12 -15.95
N ASP A 82 -0.74 6.04 -15.57
CA ASP A 82 0.34 6.01 -14.58
C ASP A 82 1.28 4.83 -14.87
N VAL A 83 2.25 4.58 -14.00
CA VAL A 83 3.13 3.41 -14.04
C VAL A 83 2.69 2.40 -12.99
N CYS A 84 2.63 1.12 -13.36
CA CYS A 84 2.31 0.05 -12.43
C CYS A 84 3.37 -0.03 -11.33
N ALA A 85 2.96 0.21 -10.09
CA ALA A 85 3.82 0.11 -8.91
C ALA A 85 4.42 -1.29 -8.67
N PHE A 86 3.86 -2.33 -9.30
CA PHE A 86 4.29 -3.72 -9.13
C PHE A 86 5.31 -4.17 -10.17
N CYS A 87 5.12 -3.82 -11.45
CA CYS A 87 5.95 -4.32 -12.55
C CYS A 87 6.55 -3.23 -13.44
N GLY A 88 6.18 -1.96 -13.26
CA GLY A 88 6.69 -0.83 -14.03
C GLY A 88 6.09 -0.66 -15.43
N SER A 89 5.10 -1.46 -15.83
CA SER A 89 4.39 -1.28 -17.11
C SER A 89 3.45 -0.07 -17.06
N ALA A 90 3.19 0.55 -18.20
CA ALA A 90 2.19 1.62 -18.29
C ALA A 90 0.79 1.10 -17.90
N LEU A 91 0.12 1.85 -17.06
CA LEU A 91 -1.28 1.69 -16.69
C LEU A 91 -2.11 2.72 -17.45
N VAL A 92 -3.22 2.26 -18.03
CA VAL A 92 -4.22 3.12 -18.66
C VAL A 92 -5.55 2.86 -17.97
N LEU A 93 -6.30 3.93 -17.72
CA LEU A 93 -7.64 3.81 -17.17
C LEU A 93 -8.62 3.30 -18.20
N GLU A 94 -9.27 2.20 -17.85
CA GLU A 94 -10.37 1.62 -18.63
C GLU A 94 -11.75 2.13 -18.15
N GLY A 95 -11.77 3.09 -17.21
CA GLY A 95 -13.01 3.73 -16.74
C GLY A 95 -13.89 2.87 -15.82
N ALA A 96 -13.37 1.74 -15.32
CA ALA A 96 -14.09 0.90 -14.37
C ALA A 96 -14.01 1.50 -12.95
N SER A 97 -15.12 2.06 -12.48
CA SER A 97 -15.34 2.30 -11.05
C SER A 97 -15.75 0.99 -10.39
N THR A 98 -15.22 0.75 -9.19
CA THR A 98 -15.64 -0.36 -8.34
C THR A 98 -16.08 0.16 -6.99
N ARG A 99 -17.03 -0.55 -6.39
CA ARG A 99 -17.55 -0.26 -5.07
C ARG A 99 -16.64 -0.96 -4.06
N ALA A 100 -15.75 -0.21 -3.43
CA ALA A 100 -14.87 -0.70 -2.38
C ALA A 100 -15.49 -0.43 -1.00
N ILE A 101 -15.25 -1.32 -0.04
CA ILE A 101 -15.54 -1.03 1.37
C ILE A 101 -14.70 0.19 1.77
N LYS A 102 -15.27 1.09 2.58
CA LYS A 102 -14.52 2.25 3.06
C LYS A 102 -13.46 1.79 4.07
N PRO A 103 -12.17 2.14 3.90
CA PRO A 103 -11.15 1.85 4.89
C PRO A 103 -11.46 2.57 6.21
N GLN A 104 -11.26 1.89 7.34
CA GLN A 104 -11.54 2.46 8.67
C GLN A 104 -10.33 3.18 9.28
N SER A 105 -9.12 2.90 8.80
CA SER A 105 -7.89 3.48 9.30
C SER A 105 -6.81 3.50 8.22
N VAL A 106 -5.85 4.41 8.38
CA VAL A 106 -4.67 4.55 7.53
C VAL A 106 -3.42 4.37 8.39
N LEU A 107 -2.52 3.49 7.96
CA LEU A 107 -1.19 3.39 8.57
C LEU A 107 -0.30 4.48 7.96
N PRO A 108 0.19 5.46 8.74
CA PRO A 108 1.09 6.48 8.23
C PRO A 108 2.46 5.88 7.89
N PHE A 109 3.17 6.50 6.95
CA PHE A 109 4.54 6.09 6.64
C PHE A 109 5.46 6.36 7.84
N ALA A 110 6.11 5.33 8.36
CA ALA A 110 7.12 5.46 9.42
C ALA A 110 8.55 5.43 8.86
N ILE A 111 8.76 4.73 7.74
CA ILE A 111 10.08 4.47 7.18
C ILE A 111 10.35 5.47 6.07
N LYS A 112 11.51 6.14 6.14
CA LYS A 112 11.95 7.07 5.08
C LYS A 112 12.40 6.31 3.84
N ARG A 113 12.35 6.97 2.68
CA ARG A 113 12.72 6.37 1.38
C ARG A 113 14.12 5.76 1.38
N ASN A 114 15.10 6.46 1.93
CA ASN A 114 16.49 6.01 2.04
C ASN A 114 16.63 4.79 2.96
N GLU A 115 15.88 4.73 4.06
CA GLU A 115 15.85 3.59 4.97
C GLU A 115 15.21 2.37 4.30
N ALA A 116 14.10 2.56 3.59
CA ALA A 116 13.44 1.51 2.82
C ALA A 116 14.38 0.93 1.74
N GLN A 117 15.09 1.81 1.03
CA GLN A 117 16.09 1.43 0.02
C GLN A 117 17.23 0.60 0.64
N ALA A 118 17.81 1.07 1.74
CA ALA A 118 18.89 0.36 2.42
C ALA A 118 18.43 -1.02 2.95
N ALA A 119 17.23 -1.10 3.50
CA ALA A 119 16.64 -2.35 3.96
C ALA A 119 16.43 -3.35 2.81
N PHE A 120 15.93 -2.86 1.67
CA PHE A 120 15.74 -3.68 0.46
C PHE A 120 17.06 -4.22 -0.09
N GLU A 121 18.09 -3.38 -0.22
CA GLU A 121 19.41 -3.81 -0.66
C GLU A 121 20.03 -4.85 0.28
N LYS A 122 19.92 -4.63 1.59
CA LYS A 122 20.40 -5.57 2.61
C LYS A 122 19.71 -6.93 2.47
N TRP A 123 18.39 -6.92 2.31
CA TRP A 123 17.59 -8.13 2.11
C TRP A 123 18.01 -8.89 0.85
N LEU A 124 18.18 -8.19 -0.28
CA LEU A 124 18.60 -8.78 -1.56
C LEU A 124 20.00 -9.39 -1.51
N LYS A 125 20.97 -8.72 -0.85
CA LYS A 125 22.34 -9.23 -0.69
C LYS A 125 22.37 -10.55 0.09
N GLY A 126 21.45 -10.73 1.04
CA GLY A 126 21.30 -11.97 1.81
C GLY A 126 20.65 -13.14 1.07
N ARG A 127 20.20 -12.97 -0.19
CA ARG A 127 19.57 -14.05 -0.98
C ARG A 127 20.60 -14.75 -1.87
N TRP A 128 20.91 -16.01 -1.52
CA TRP A 128 21.86 -16.84 -2.28
C TRP A 128 21.40 -17.08 -3.72
N PHE A 129 20.12 -17.40 -3.92
CA PHE A 129 19.53 -17.68 -5.23
C PHE A 129 18.92 -16.47 -5.95
N ALA A 130 19.13 -15.24 -5.47
CA ALA A 130 18.60 -14.07 -6.17
C ALA A 130 19.35 -13.84 -7.50
N PRO A 131 18.63 -13.66 -8.64
CA PRO A 131 19.22 -13.42 -9.95
C PRO A 131 20.20 -12.24 -9.94
N SER A 132 21.34 -12.37 -10.62
CA SER A 132 22.36 -11.30 -10.70
C SER A 132 21.82 -10.02 -11.33
N ALA A 133 20.90 -10.13 -12.30
CA ALA A 133 20.21 -8.99 -12.89
C ALA A 133 19.40 -8.20 -11.84
N LEU A 134 18.67 -8.89 -10.95
CA LEU A 134 17.92 -8.26 -9.86
C LEU A 134 18.87 -7.51 -8.91
N LYS A 135 20.01 -8.11 -8.55
CA LYS A 135 21.02 -7.46 -7.69
C LYS A 135 21.61 -6.20 -8.33
N ARG A 136 21.82 -6.18 -9.66
CA ARG A 136 22.32 -4.99 -10.38
C ARG A 136 21.35 -3.81 -10.37
N HIS A 137 20.04 -4.08 -10.39
CA HIS A 137 19.01 -3.05 -10.35
C HIS A 137 18.62 -2.64 -8.92
N SER A 138 19.21 -3.26 -7.89
CA SER A 138 18.84 -3.01 -6.50
C SER A 138 19.05 -1.57 -6.05
N GLY A 139 20.02 -0.84 -6.61
CA GLY A 139 20.34 0.55 -6.25
C GLY A 139 19.49 1.63 -6.94
N SER A 140 18.54 1.27 -7.79
CA SER A 140 17.66 2.24 -8.47
C SER A 140 16.57 2.74 -7.53
N ALA A 141 16.95 3.61 -6.59
CA ALA A 141 16.06 4.20 -5.60
C ALA A 141 14.86 4.92 -6.23
N ASP A 142 14.98 5.43 -7.45
CA ASP A 142 13.92 6.17 -8.18
C ASP A 142 12.67 5.32 -8.43
N ARG A 143 12.76 3.99 -8.36
CA ARG A 143 11.62 3.09 -8.59
C ARG A 143 10.90 2.65 -7.32
N LEU A 144 11.38 3.04 -6.14
CA LEU A 144 10.67 2.74 -4.90
C LEU A 144 9.46 3.68 -4.80
N VAL A 145 8.26 3.13 -4.69
CA VAL A 145 7.03 3.93 -4.59
C VAL A 145 6.35 3.65 -3.27
N GLY A 146 5.90 4.71 -2.60
CA GLY A 146 5.04 4.57 -1.43
C GLY A 146 3.65 4.16 -1.88
N LEU A 147 3.11 3.09 -1.30
CA LEU A 147 1.75 2.64 -1.55
C LEU A 147 0.94 2.75 -0.28
N TYR A 148 -0.24 3.35 -0.38
CA TYR A 148 -1.24 3.25 0.66
C TYR A 148 -1.96 1.91 0.55
N VAL A 149 -1.90 1.12 1.61
CA VAL A 149 -2.63 -0.14 1.72
C VAL A 149 -3.82 0.08 2.66
N PRO A 150 -5.07 -0.01 2.18
CA PRO A 150 -6.22 0.10 3.06
C PRO A 150 -6.33 -1.14 3.96
N HIS A 151 -6.69 -0.93 5.22
CA HIS A 151 -6.82 -2.01 6.21
C HIS A 151 -8.21 -2.02 6.86
N TRP A 152 -8.66 -3.24 7.17
CA TRP A 152 -9.82 -3.54 8.02
C TRP A 152 -9.37 -4.59 9.03
N THR A 153 -9.60 -4.33 10.31
CA THR A 153 -9.19 -5.19 11.40
C THR A 153 -10.38 -6.01 11.88
N TYR A 154 -10.19 -7.32 12.02
CA TYR A 154 -11.21 -8.23 12.49
C TYR A 154 -10.63 -9.31 13.38
N ASP A 155 -11.42 -9.74 14.35
CA ASP A 155 -11.14 -10.87 15.22
C ASP A 155 -11.79 -12.13 14.67
N ALA A 156 -11.03 -13.23 14.64
CA ALA A 156 -11.52 -14.53 14.24
C ALA A 156 -10.97 -15.61 15.17
N ARG A 157 -11.86 -16.43 15.74
CA ARG A 157 -11.49 -17.64 16.47
C ARG A 157 -11.65 -18.85 15.55
N THR A 158 -10.55 -19.36 15.01
CA THR A 158 -10.57 -20.48 14.06
C THR A 158 -10.14 -21.79 14.71
N ALA A 159 -10.72 -22.91 14.24
CA ALA A 159 -10.32 -24.25 14.61
C ALA A 159 -10.21 -25.10 13.34
N THR A 160 -9.00 -25.53 13.01
CA THR A 160 -8.73 -26.31 11.78
C THR A 160 -8.27 -27.71 12.13
N ARG A 161 -8.94 -28.73 11.61
CA ARG A 161 -8.43 -30.10 11.56
C ARG A 161 -7.81 -30.35 10.19
N TYR A 162 -6.57 -30.83 10.15
CA TYR A 162 -5.93 -31.22 8.90
C TYR A 162 -5.27 -32.59 9.03
N THR A 163 -5.20 -33.32 7.91
CA THR A 163 -4.42 -34.54 7.76
C THR A 163 -3.58 -34.41 6.50
N GLY A 164 -2.27 -34.62 6.58
CA GLY A 164 -1.36 -34.56 5.44
C GLY A 164 -0.79 -35.93 5.09
N ARG A 165 -0.43 -36.13 3.82
CA ARG A 165 0.45 -37.23 3.38
C ARG A 165 1.74 -36.61 2.83
N ARG A 166 2.87 -37.22 3.16
CA ARG A 166 4.19 -36.86 2.65
C ARG A 166 4.59 -37.86 1.57
N GLY A 167 5.16 -37.40 0.46
CA GLY A 167 5.80 -38.28 -0.52
C GLY A 167 7.18 -38.68 -0.03
N ASP A 168 7.43 -39.98 0.16
CA ASP A 168 8.73 -40.49 0.58
C ASP A 168 9.66 -40.83 -0.60
N HIS A 169 9.11 -40.93 -1.82
CA HIS A 169 9.85 -41.28 -3.03
C HIS A 169 9.64 -40.25 -4.13
N TYR A 170 10.75 -39.76 -4.69
CA TYR A 170 10.79 -38.87 -5.85
C TYR A 170 11.50 -39.60 -7.00
N TYR A 171 10.80 -39.77 -8.12
CA TYR A 171 11.38 -40.34 -9.34
C TYR A 171 11.30 -39.31 -10.46
N THR A 172 12.40 -39.10 -11.18
CA THR A 172 12.49 -38.31 -12.41
C THR A 172 12.72 -39.26 -13.58
N THR A 173 11.92 -39.14 -14.63
CA THR A 173 12.19 -39.76 -15.94
C THR A 173 13.14 -38.91 -16.76
#